data_AF-A0A3A6N0I0-F1
#
_entry.id   AF-A0A3A6N0I0-F1
#
_cell.length_a   1.000
_cell.length_b   1.000
_cell.length_c   1.000
_cell.angle_alpha   90.00
_cell.angle_beta   90.00
_cell.angle_gamma   90.00
#
_symmetry.space_group_name_H-M   'P 1'
#
loop_
_entity.id
_entity.type
_entity.pdbx_description
1 polymer ?
#
loop_
_entity_poly.entity_id
_entity_poly.type
_entity_poly.pdbx_seq_one_letter_code
_entity_poly.pdbx_strand_id
1 'polypeptide(L)'
;MYNKRSGLFAPPFLLKKRKQREEPSMNRLYVILAMMLFGIPGIPPALMAGDGPVYAVAAEGENADARVSVQAARCLWFLFFDGQGNLIEAVANPHQRTPGGAGPQAADFLAGKGIQTVIAGEVGGKMADALKRHGIDHRTATGSAADAVRSAINK
;
A
#
# COMPACT_ATOMS: atom_id res chain seq x y z
N MET A 1 -8.16 -32.94 55.36
CA MET A 1 -7.71 -33.73 54.19
C MET A 1 -7.92 -32.89 52.94
N TYR A 2 -6.86 -32.28 52.43
CA TYR A 2 -6.87 -31.47 51.21
C TYR A 2 -5.94 -32.15 50.20
N ASN A 3 -6.48 -32.49 49.03
CA ASN A 3 -5.82 -33.31 48.02
C ASN A 3 -4.93 -32.45 47.08
N LYS A 4 -3.86 -33.08 46.59
CA LYS A 4 -2.63 -32.58 45.98
C LYS A 4 -2.77 -32.31 44.46
N ARG A 5 -1.98 -31.35 43.95
CA ARG A 5 -1.46 -31.18 42.56
C ARG A 5 -2.52 -30.67 41.56
N SER A 6 -2.26 -29.74 40.64
CA SER A 6 -1.03 -29.41 39.90
C SER A 6 -1.33 -28.21 38.98
N GLY A 7 -0.30 -27.43 38.64
CA GLY A 7 -0.19 -26.88 37.28
C GLY A 7 -0.66 -25.45 37.06
N LEU A 8 0.20 -24.50 37.42
CA LEU A 8 0.35 -23.22 36.76
C LEU A 8 0.64 -23.48 35.27
N PHE A 9 -0.28 -23.19 34.35
CA PHE A 9 0.04 -23.14 32.92
C PHE A 9 -0.89 -22.16 32.19
N ALA A 10 -0.27 -21.10 31.67
CA ALA A 10 -0.87 -20.10 30.81
C ALA A 10 -1.49 -20.76 29.55
N PRO A 11 -2.58 -20.21 29.00
CA PRO A 11 -3.06 -20.66 27.70
C PRO A 11 -2.02 -20.29 26.62
N PRO A 12 -1.60 -21.27 25.79
CA PRO A 12 -0.56 -21.07 24.78
C PRO A 12 -1.11 -20.28 23.59
N PHE A 13 -0.50 -19.13 23.37
CA PHE A 13 -0.48 -18.41 22.11
C PHE A 13 0.30 -19.27 21.09
N LEU A 14 -0.40 -20.02 20.21
CA LEU A 14 0.26 -20.77 19.14
C LEU A 14 -0.59 -20.90 17.85
N LEU A 15 -0.30 -19.96 16.96
CA LEU A 15 -0.15 -20.05 15.49
C LEU A 15 -1.17 -20.83 14.63
N LYS A 16 -1.70 -20.12 13.62
CA LYS A 16 -1.69 -20.63 12.23
C LYS A 16 -1.50 -19.53 11.18
N LYS A 17 -0.32 -18.91 11.13
CA LYS A 17 0.23 -18.39 9.87
C LYS A 17 0.67 -19.58 9.03
N ARG A 18 -0.10 -19.96 8.00
CA ARG A 18 0.36 -20.80 6.88
C ARG A 18 -0.41 -20.46 5.61
N LYS A 19 0.20 -19.62 4.79
CA LYS A 19 0.30 -19.86 3.36
C LYS A 19 1.72 -19.49 2.94
N GLN A 20 2.66 -20.32 3.37
CA GLN A 20 3.95 -20.38 2.70
C GLN A 20 3.67 -20.86 1.28
N ARG A 21 3.98 -20.00 0.32
CA ARG A 21 4.10 -20.34 -1.09
C ARG A 21 5.44 -21.09 -1.17
N GLU A 22 5.38 -22.41 -1.25
CA GLU A 22 6.55 -23.25 -1.47
C GLU A 22 7.09 -22.93 -2.87
N GLU A 23 8.25 -22.25 -2.93
CA GLU A 23 9.03 -22.19 -4.17
C GLU A 23 9.78 -23.52 -4.33
N PRO A 24 9.74 -24.15 -5.52
CA PRO A 24 10.37 -25.43 -5.74
C PRO A 24 11.90 -25.31 -5.57
N SER A 25 12.48 -26.20 -4.77
CA SER A 25 13.92 -26.32 -4.52
C SER A 25 14.66 -26.76 -5.78
N MET A 26 14.92 -25.81 -6.68
CA MET A 26 15.67 -26.06 -7.91
C MET A 26 17.18 -26.10 -7.61
N ASN A 27 17.79 -27.26 -7.90
CA ASN A 27 19.21 -27.53 -7.64
C ASN A 27 20.10 -26.42 -8.24
N ARG A 28 21.07 -25.91 -7.46
CA ARG A 28 21.95 -24.77 -7.85
C ARG A 28 22.66 -24.96 -9.19
N LEU A 29 22.90 -26.20 -9.61
CA LEU A 29 23.49 -26.55 -10.90
C LEU A 29 22.56 -26.24 -12.09
N TYR A 30 21.24 -26.34 -11.90
CA TYR A 30 20.23 -26.09 -12.93
C TYR A 30 20.09 -24.59 -13.25
N VAL A 31 20.24 -23.72 -12.24
CA VAL A 31 20.17 -22.26 -12.42
C VAL A 31 21.37 -21.75 -13.21
N ILE A 32 22.58 -22.24 -12.91
CA ILE A 32 23.82 -21.83 -13.60
C ILE A 32 23.84 -22.38 -15.04
N LEU A 33 23.38 -23.62 -15.24
CA LEU A 33 23.25 -24.21 -16.57
C LEU A 33 22.22 -23.46 -17.44
N ALA A 34 21.11 -23.01 -16.85
CA ALA A 34 20.11 -22.20 -17.55
C ALA A 34 20.62 -20.79 -17.92
N MET A 35 21.46 -20.17 -17.07
CA MET A 35 22.04 -18.84 -17.32
C MET A 35 23.08 -18.83 -18.45
N MET A 36 23.90 -19.89 -18.57
CA MET A 36 24.91 -19.99 -19.64
C MET A 36 24.33 -20.34 -21.00
N LEU A 37 23.22 -21.08 -21.06
CA LEU A 37 22.56 -21.47 -22.32
C LEU A 37 21.66 -20.38 -22.90
N PHE A 38 21.01 -19.57 -22.06
CA PHE A 38 19.98 -18.62 -22.52
C PHE A 38 20.43 -17.17 -22.64
N GLY A 39 21.61 -16.80 -22.14
CA GLY A 39 22.17 -15.45 -22.34
C GLY A 39 21.18 -14.32 -22.03
N ILE A 40 20.43 -14.41 -20.94
CA ILE A 40 19.45 -13.40 -20.55
C ILE A 40 20.16 -12.31 -19.72
N PRO A 41 20.32 -11.07 -20.20
CA PRO A 41 20.43 -9.93 -19.31
C PRO A 41 19.01 -9.59 -18.87
N GLY A 42 18.67 -9.89 -17.62
CA GLY A 42 17.28 -9.71 -17.20
C GLY A 42 17.04 -10.31 -15.85
N ILE A 43 17.42 -9.57 -14.82
CA ILE A 43 16.83 -9.72 -13.50
C ILE A 43 15.30 -9.65 -13.70
N PRO A 44 14.52 -10.67 -13.33
CA PRO A 44 13.07 -10.58 -13.43
C PRO A 44 12.62 -9.38 -12.58
N PRO A 45 11.78 -8.46 -13.09
CA PRO A 45 11.31 -7.30 -12.33
C PRO A 45 10.55 -7.70 -11.06
N ALA A 46 10.12 -8.96 -10.94
CA ALA A 46 9.58 -9.53 -9.70
C ALA A 46 10.60 -9.57 -8.55
N LEU A 47 11.91 -9.64 -8.83
CA LEU A 47 12.98 -9.54 -7.83
C LEU A 47 13.34 -8.08 -7.49
N MET A 48 12.86 -7.12 -8.30
CA MET A 48 12.98 -5.67 -8.07
C MET A 48 11.71 -5.05 -7.49
N ALA A 49 10.63 -5.83 -7.36
CA ALA A 49 9.40 -5.38 -6.72
C ALA A 49 9.59 -5.42 -5.20
N GLY A 50 10.33 -4.44 -4.65
CA GLY A 50 9.93 -3.89 -3.37
C GLY A 50 8.46 -3.48 -3.48
N ASP A 51 7.65 -3.80 -2.47
CA ASP A 51 6.20 -3.57 -2.47
C ASP A 51 5.87 -2.21 -3.10
N GLY A 52 5.31 -2.21 -4.31
CA GLY A 52 4.95 -0.97 -5.02
C GLY A 52 3.99 -0.12 -4.19
N PRO A 53 3.77 1.14 -4.54
CA PRO A 53 2.92 2.02 -3.74
C PRO A 53 1.51 1.44 -3.60
N VAL A 54 1.14 1.07 -2.38
CA VAL A 54 -0.15 0.44 -2.07
C VAL A 54 -1.15 1.52 -1.66
N TYR A 55 -0.69 2.50 -0.88
CA TYR A 55 -1.52 3.56 -0.33
C TYR A 55 -1.15 4.90 -0.94
N ALA A 56 -2.16 5.69 -1.33
CA ALA A 56 -1.96 7.10 -1.66
C ALA A 56 -2.65 7.97 -0.62
N VAL A 57 -1.95 8.95 -0.08
CA VAL A 57 -2.50 9.94 0.85
C VAL A 57 -2.55 11.30 0.18
N ALA A 58 -3.72 11.91 0.16
CA ALA A 58 -3.88 13.29 -0.23
C ALA A 58 -3.35 14.20 0.89
N ALA A 59 -2.27 14.94 0.64
CA ALA A 59 -1.61 15.78 1.63
C ALA A 59 -1.48 17.24 1.17
N GLU A 60 -1.27 18.13 2.13
CA GLU A 60 -0.97 19.55 1.90
C GLU A 60 0.52 19.83 1.70
N GLY A 61 1.37 18.83 1.86
CA GLY A 61 2.82 18.94 1.67
C GLY A 61 3.44 17.62 1.19
N GLU A 62 4.72 17.67 0.88
CA GLU A 62 5.50 16.55 0.30
C GLU A 62 6.06 15.56 1.35
N ASN A 63 5.88 15.84 2.65
CA ASN A 63 6.46 15.07 3.74
C ASN A 63 5.44 14.10 4.38
N ALA A 64 5.91 13.00 4.97
CA ALA A 64 5.05 12.04 5.68
C ALA A 64 4.32 12.63 6.90
N ASP A 65 4.87 13.66 7.52
CA ASP A 65 4.24 14.41 8.63
C ASP A 65 3.28 15.50 8.14
N ALA A 66 3.16 15.70 6.82
CA ALA A 66 2.24 16.68 6.27
C ALA A 66 0.79 16.33 6.64
N ARG A 67 -0.02 17.37 6.82
CA ARG A 67 -1.44 17.19 7.10
C ARG A 67 -2.15 16.58 5.90
N VAL A 68 -3.04 15.64 6.19
CA VAL A 68 -3.98 15.10 5.20
C VAL A 68 -4.89 16.23 4.74
N SER A 69 -5.00 16.40 3.43
CA SER A 69 -5.84 17.42 2.84
C SER A 69 -7.31 17.07 3.03
N VAL A 70 -8.14 18.09 3.31
CA VAL A 70 -9.58 17.92 3.43
C VAL A 70 -10.18 17.41 2.12
N GLN A 71 -9.70 17.86 0.96
CA GLN A 71 -10.26 17.46 -0.34
C GLN A 71 -9.29 16.57 -1.12
N ALA A 72 -9.68 15.31 -1.36
CA ALA A 72 -8.86 14.37 -2.13
C ALA A 72 -8.57 14.84 -3.58
N ALA A 73 -9.58 15.42 -4.23
CA ALA A 73 -9.49 15.81 -5.64
C ALA A 73 -8.59 17.03 -5.90
N ARG A 74 -8.48 17.94 -4.93
CA ARG A 74 -7.79 19.22 -5.04
C ARG A 74 -6.64 19.36 -4.04
N CYS A 75 -6.14 18.24 -3.53
CA CYS A 75 -4.96 18.25 -2.69
C CYS A 75 -3.77 18.82 -3.47
N LEU A 76 -2.79 19.32 -2.72
CA LEU A 76 -1.55 19.83 -3.30
C LEU A 76 -0.64 18.68 -3.73
N TRP A 77 -0.56 17.63 -2.89
CA TRP A 77 0.34 16.50 -3.06
C TRP A 77 -0.38 15.16 -2.85
N PHE A 78 0.05 14.16 -3.59
CA PHE A 78 -0.22 12.75 -3.36
C PHE A 78 1.04 12.08 -2.85
N LEU A 79 0.97 11.57 -1.65
CA LEU A 79 2.05 10.83 -1.00
C LEU A 79 1.80 9.34 -1.16
N PHE A 80 2.74 8.63 -1.75
CA PHE A 80 2.64 7.20 -2.02
C PHE A 80 3.40 6.40 -0.97
N PHE A 81 2.71 5.49 -0.31
CA PHE A 81 3.26 4.66 0.75
C PHE A 81 3.22 3.18 0.39
N ASP A 82 4.20 2.44 0.87
CA ASP A 82 4.27 0.97 0.76
C ASP A 82 3.30 0.27 1.73
N GLY A 83 3.24 -1.06 1.65
CA GLY A 83 2.47 -1.89 2.57
C GLY A 83 2.91 -1.85 4.04
N GLN A 84 4.04 -1.20 4.35
CA GLN A 84 4.61 -1.05 5.69
C GLN A 84 4.42 0.36 6.26
N GLY A 85 3.94 1.31 5.45
CA GLY A 85 3.75 2.70 5.83
C GLY A 85 4.96 3.60 5.61
N ASN A 86 5.94 3.18 4.81
CA ASN A 86 7.06 4.01 4.39
C ASN A 86 6.68 4.83 3.16
N LEU A 87 7.05 6.12 3.17
CA LEU A 87 6.86 7.00 2.03
C LEU A 87 7.83 6.60 0.90
N ILE A 88 7.28 6.20 -0.23
CA ILE A 88 8.05 5.82 -1.43
C ILE A 88 8.30 7.05 -2.30
N GLU A 89 7.24 7.82 -2.59
CA GLU A 89 7.27 8.92 -3.54
C GLU A 89 6.22 9.98 -3.15
N ALA A 90 6.54 11.25 -3.37
CA ALA A 90 5.62 12.36 -3.21
C ALA A 90 5.44 13.04 -4.57
N VAL A 91 4.19 13.15 -5.05
CA VAL A 91 3.88 13.73 -6.36
C VAL A 91 2.88 14.86 -6.22
N ALA A 92 3.21 16.02 -6.78
CA ALA A 92 2.28 17.15 -6.82
C ALA A 92 1.06 16.79 -7.68
N ASN A 93 -0.14 17.16 -7.23
CA ASN A 93 -1.37 16.86 -7.95
C ASN A 93 -1.48 17.74 -9.21
N PRO A 94 -1.39 17.19 -10.43
CA PRO A 94 -1.49 17.98 -11.66
C PRO A 94 -2.92 18.50 -11.89
N HIS A 95 -3.92 17.85 -11.28
CA HIS A 95 -5.34 18.16 -11.47
C HIS A 95 -5.91 19.12 -10.41
N GLN A 96 -5.06 19.68 -9.54
CA GLN A 96 -5.48 20.59 -8.47
C GLN A 96 -6.21 21.84 -8.99
N ARG A 97 -5.81 22.35 -10.16
CA ARG A 97 -6.34 23.58 -10.78
C ARG A 97 -7.37 23.29 -11.86
N THR A 98 -7.79 22.03 -12.04
CA THR A 98 -8.75 21.69 -13.07
C THR A 98 -10.11 22.32 -12.75
N PRO A 99 -10.70 23.11 -13.67
CA PRO A 99 -11.96 23.82 -13.42
C PRO A 99 -13.15 22.87 -13.21
N GLY A 100 -13.10 21.65 -13.76
CA GLY A 100 -14.11 20.61 -13.53
C GLY A 100 -13.53 19.21 -13.71
N GLY A 101 -14.00 18.26 -12.90
CA GLY A 101 -13.60 16.85 -13.04
C GLY A 101 -12.25 16.50 -12.40
N ALA A 102 -11.73 17.30 -11.48
CA ALA A 102 -10.48 17.02 -10.77
C ALA A 102 -10.47 15.64 -10.07
N GLY A 103 -11.61 15.23 -9.49
CA GLY A 103 -11.73 13.94 -8.79
C GLY A 103 -11.51 12.72 -9.69
N PRO A 104 -12.31 12.54 -10.76
CA PRO A 104 -12.10 11.47 -11.72
C PRO A 104 -10.70 11.46 -12.34
N GLN A 105 -10.16 12.62 -12.73
CA GLN A 105 -8.80 12.69 -13.31
C GLN A 105 -7.72 12.29 -12.30
N ALA A 106 -7.85 12.72 -11.04
CA ALA A 106 -6.95 12.29 -9.98
C ALA A 106 -7.06 10.78 -9.73
N ALA A 107 -8.26 10.21 -9.75
CA ALA A 107 -8.45 8.77 -9.63
C ALA A 107 -7.80 7.99 -10.79
N ASP A 108 -7.94 8.47 -12.03
CA ASP A 108 -7.30 7.87 -13.20
C ASP A 108 -5.76 7.95 -13.10
N PHE A 109 -5.24 9.07 -12.60
CA PHE A 109 -3.81 9.24 -12.33
C PHE A 109 -3.30 8.25 -11.29
N LEU A 110 -4.03 8.08 -10.17
CA LEU A 110 -3.68 7.13 -9.11
C LEU A 110 -3.78 5.67 -9.58
N ALA A 111 -4.74 5.36 -10.45
CA ALA A 111 -4.85 4.05 -11.10
C ALA A 111 -3.63 3.74 -11.97
N GLY A 112 -3.15 4.72 -12.75
CA GLY A 112 -1.93 4.58 -13.55
C GLY A 112 -0.67 4.32 -12.72
N LYS A 113 -0.65 4.74 -11.46
CA LYS A 113 0.45 4.48 -10.50
C LYS A 113 0.33 3.13 -9.77
N GLY A 114 -0.77 2.39 -9.96
CA GLY A 114 -0.97 1.07 -9.33
C GLY A 114 -1.41 1.13 -7.86
N ILE A 115 -1.98 2.26 -7.42
CA ILE A 115 -2.45 2.43 -6.04
C ILE A 115 -3.66 1.53 -5.77
N GLN A 116 -3.68 0.88 -4.61
CA GLN A 116 -4.80 0.03 -4.18
C GLN A 116 -5.77 0.73 -3.24
N THR A 117 -5.30 1.68 -2.44
CA THR A 117 -6.14 2.40 -1.47
C THR A 117 -5.77 3.87 -1.41
N VAL A 118 -6.77 4.74 -1.50
CA VAL A 118 -6.62 6.19 -1.38
C VAL A 118 -7.14 6.65 -0.04
N ILE A 119 -6.38 7.50 0.64
CA ILE A 119 -6.69 8.07 1.94
C ILE A 119 -6.71 9.59 1.82
N ALA A 120 -7.79 10.21 2.27
CA ALA A 120 -7.94 11.67 2.26
C ALA A 120 -8.91 12.11 3.36
N GLY A 121 -9.06 13.42 3.61
CA GLY A 121 -10.08 13.91 4.54
C GLY A 121 -11.49 13.59 4.04
N GLU A 122 -11.75 13.94 2.78
CA GLU A 122 -13.03 13.76 2.12
C GLU A 122 -12.82 13.33 0.65
N VAL A 123 -13.57 12.30 0.25
CA VAL A 123 -13.61 11.79 -1.12
C VAL A 123 -14.98 12.09 -1.69
N GLY A 124 -15.05 13.04 -2.64
CA GLY A 124 -16.32 13.39 -3.28
C GLY A 124 -16.87 12.23 -4.13
N GLY A 125 -18.20 12.16 -4.28
CA GLY A 125 -18.88 11.05 -4.97
C GLY A 125 -18.32 10.72 -6.36
N LYS A 126 -18.06 11.74 -7.19
CA LYS A 126 -17.47 11.55 -8.53
C LYS A 126 -16.09 10.88 -8.51
N MET A 127 -15.28 11.17 -7.49
CA MET A 127 -13.97 10.55 -7.31
C MET A 127 -14.13 9.12 -6.79
N ALA A 128 -15.00 8.89 -5.81
CA ALA A 128 -15.29 7.56 -5.31
C ALA A 128 -15.79 6.61 -6.42
N ASP A 129 -16.67 7.10 -7.30
CA ASP A 129 -17.14 6.35 -8.47
C ASP A 129 -15.98 6.02 -9.43
N ALA A 130 -15.04 6.94 -9.63
CA ALA A 130 -13.88 6.73 -10.48
C ALA A 130 -12.90 5.72 -9.88
N LEU A 131 -12.61 5.83 -8.59
CA LEU A 131 -11.76 4.88 -7.86
C LEU A 131 -12.36 3.47 -7.92
N LYS A 132 -13.68 3.35 -7.72
CA LYS A 132 -14.40 2.07 -7.78
C LYS A 132 -14.31 1.41 -9.16
N ARG A 133 -14.33 2.19 -10.26
CA ARG A 133 -14.14 1.65 -11.62
C ARG A 133 -12.77 1.02 -11.83
N HIS A 134 -11.75 1.53 -11.14
CA HIS A 134 -10.39 1.00 -11.17
C HIS A 134 -10.13 -0.06 -10.09
N GLY A 135 -11.13 -0.41 -9.28
CA GLY A 135 -10.97 -1.35 -8.17
C GLY A 135 -10.15 -0.81 -7.01
N ILE A 136 -10.03 0.52 -6.89
CA ILE A 136 -9.26 1.20 -5.85
C ILE A 136 -10.20 1.50 -4.67
N ASP A 137 -9.80 1.09 -3.47
CA ASP A 137 -10.53 1.40 -2.24
C ASP A 137 -10.28 2.85 -1.82
N HIS A 138 -11.21 3.46 -1.10
CA HIS A 138 -11.04 4.81 -0.59
C HIS A 138 -11.41 4.88 0.88
N ARG A 139 -10.65 5.67 1.64
CA ARG A 139 -10.83 5.85 3.08
C ARG A 139 -10.71 7.32 3.45
N THR A 140 -11.51 7.70 4.43
CA THR A 140 -11.46 9.02 5.03
C THR A 140 -10.64 8.99 6.31
N ALA A 141 -9.62 9.82 6.40
CA ALA A 141 -8.79 9.98 7.60
C ALA A 141 -8.39 11.45 7.76
N THR A 142 -8.12 11.83 9.01
CA THR A 142 -7.65 13.16 9.38
C THR A 142 -6.36 13.05 10.19
N GLY A 143 -5.56 14.11 10.25
CA GLY A 143 -4.28 14.13 10.96
C GLY A 143 -3.08 14.19 10.03
N SER A 144 -1.97 13.57 10.43
CA SER A 144 -0.75 13.46 9.59
C SER A 144 -0.89 12.34 8.56
N ALA A 145 -0.18 12.43 7.44
CA ALA A 145 -0.21 11.39 6.42
C ALA A 145 0.33 10.05 6.96
N ALA A 146 1.37 10.07 7.80
CA ALA A 146 1.90 8.89 8.47
C ALA A 146 0.86 8.20 9.37
N ASP A 147 0.11 8.97 10.18
CA ASP A 147 -0.92 8.41 11.05
C ASP A 147 -2.11 7.86 10.27
N ALA A 148 -2.46 8.51 9.15
CA ALA A 148 -3.52 8.06 8.26
C ALA A 148 -3.21 6.69 7.65
N VAL A 149 -1.96 6.46 7.24
CA VAL A 149 -1.51 5.16 6.70
C VAL A 149 -1.42 4.11 7.79
N ARG A 150 -0.88 4.44 8.96
CA ARG A 150 -0.86 3.52 10.12
C ARG A 150 -2.27 3.04 10.48
N SER A 151 -3.24 3.94 10.46
CA SER A 151 -4.65 3.62 10.69
C SER A 151 -5.23 2.72 9.60
N ALA A 152 -4.72 2.80 8.37
CA ALA A 152 -5.14 1.95 7.27
C ALA A 152 -4.51 0.53 7.32
N ILE A 153 -3.29 0.41 7.86
CA ILE A 153 -2.56 -0.86 7.99
C ILE A 153 -3.03 -1.69 9.19
N ASN A 154 -3.31 -1.05 10.34
CA ASN A 154 -3.67 -1.73 11.59
C ASN A 154 -5.12 -2.28 11.64
N LYS A 155 -5.76 -2.47 10.49
CA LYS A 155 -7.18 -2.78 10.36
C LYS A 155 -7.39 -4.17 9.75
#